data_AF-T0ZYX3-F1
#
_entry.id   AF-T0ZYX3-F1
#
_cell.length_a   1.000
_cell.length_b   1.000
_cell.length_c   1.000
_cell.angle_alpha   90.00
_cell.angle_beta   90.00
_cell.angle_gamma   90.00
#
_symmetry.space_group_name_H-M   'P 1'
#
loop_
_entity.id
_entity.type
_entity.pdbx_description
1 polymer ?
#
loop_
_entity_poly.entity_id
_entity_poly.type
_entity_poly.pdbx_seq_one_letter_code
_entity_poly.pdbx_strand_id
1 'polypeptide(L)'
;EDYRRIVRALETLPDDATLVVQSGRPVGIFPTHADAPRVLIANALLVPQWATDEIFWDLEARGLTMYGQMTAGSWIYIGTQGILQGTFETLASLAGIEFTASDLRGRWMLSSGLGEMGGAQPLAMTMLGGVALVVDVDPRALRRRLEHGYLQEQAPDLERALASVREAVESRSPRSIGLEANAAEVYPELVRRGVTPDIVSDQTACHDLNVGYIPIGCTVESARTLRSRDPREYRQRVLESIATECRAILSLKSRGAHAFDYGNS
;
A
#
# COMPACT_ATOMS: atom_id res chain seq x y z
N GLU A 1 -1.29 20.30 -17.00
CA GLU A 1 -1.36 20.67 -18.44
C GLU A 1 -1.32 19.44 -19.32
N ASP A 2 -0.32 18.57 -19.15
CA ASP A 2 -0.09 17.37 -19.96
C ASP A 2 -1.31 16.44 -20.07
N TYR A 3 -2.08 16.24 -18.98
CA TYR A 3 -3.36 15.53 -19.03
C TYR A 3 -4.30 16.03 -20.14
N ARG A 4 -4.52 17.35 -20.24
CA ARG A 4 -5.43 17.94 -21.25
C ARG A 4 -4.86 17.78 -22.66
N ARG A 5 -3.53 17.78 -22.80
CA ARG A 5 -2.87 17.54 -24.09
C ARG A 5 -3.03 16.08 -24.52
N ILE A 6 -2.94 15.13 -23.59
CA ILE A 6 -3.19 13.70 -23.85
C ILE A 6 -4.64 13.52 -24.32
N VAL A 7 -5.62 14.07 -23.60
CA VAL A 7 -7.04 13.97 -23.98
C VAL A 7 -7.25 14.46 -25.41
N ARG A 8 -6.79 15.68 -25.74
CA ARG A 8 -6.92 16.22 -27.10
C ARG A 8 -6.22 15.39 -28.17
N ALA A 9 -5.04 14.85 -27.85
CA ALA A 9 -4.32 13.98 -28.76
C ALA A 9 -5.10 12.69 -29.04
N LEU A 10 -5.69 12.07 -28.02
CA LEU A 10 -6.50 10.87 -28.16
C LEU A 10 -7.81 11.11 -28.91
N GLU A 11 -8.46 12.26 -28.72
CA GLU A 11 -9.68 12.65 -29.45
C GLU A 11 -9.48 12.81 -30.96
N THR A 12 -8.24 13.06 -31.39
CA THR A 12 -7.91 13.38 -32.79
C THR A 12 -6.86 12.42 -33.40
N LEU A 13 -6.53 11.32 -32.70
CA LEU A 13 -5.51 10.37 -33.13
C LEU A 13 -6.00 9.54 -34.34
N PRO A 14 -5.29 9.56 -35.48
CA PRO A 14 -5.63 8.69 -36.61
C PRO A 14 -5.48 7.19 -36.30
N ASP A 15 -6.28 6.36 -36.97
CA ASP A 15 -6.29 4.90 -36.79
C ASP A 15 -4.98 4.22 -37.19
N ASP A 16 -4.13 4.88 -37.97
CA ASP A 16 -2.82 4.40 -38.42
C ASP A 16 -1.67 5.17 -37.77
N ALA A 17 -1.89 5.80 -36.62
CA ALA A 17 -0.87 6.55 -35.87
C ALA A 17 -0.76 6.10 -34.41
N THR A 18 0.38 6.39 -33.78
CA THR A 18 0.67 6.05 -32.39
C THR A 18 1.10 7.29 -31.62
N LEU A 19 0.43 7.56 -30.49
CA LEU A 19 0.83 8.56 -29.50
C LEU A 19 1.95 8.02 -28.60
N VAL A 20 3.01 8.79 -28.41
CA VAL A 20 4.09 8.48 -27.47
C VAL A 20 3.96 9.36 -26.23
N VAL A 21 3.88 8.71 -25.07
CA VAL A 21 3.85 9.36 -23.74
C VAL A 21 5.14 9.04 -23.00
N GLN A 22 5.89 10.08 -22.64
CA GLN A 22 7.10 9.97 -21.84
C GLN A 22 6.86 10.58 -20.47
N SER A 23 6.96 9.76 -19.42
CA SER A 23 6.69 10.15 -18.02
C SER A 23 5.44 11.04 -17.88
N GLY A 24 4.31 10.57 -18.40
CA GLY A 24 3.03 11.28 -18.33
C GLY A 24 2.86 12.49 -19.27
N ARG A 25 3.84 12.79 -20.13
CA ARG A 25 3.76 13.88 -21.12
C ARG A 25 3.58 13.34 -22.54
N PRO A 26 2.64 13.88 -23.34
CA PRO A 26 2.50 13.51 -24.75
C PRO A 26 3.59 14.21 -25.58
N VAL A 27 4.57 13.45 -26.04
CA VAL A 27 5.79 13.98 -26.68
C VAL A 27 5.78 13.91 -28.21
N GLY A 28 4.95 13.07 -28.81
CA GLY A 28 4.84 12.98 -30.26
C GLY A 28 3.77 12.00 -30.73
N ILE A 29 3.36 12.16 -31.98
CA ILE A 29 2.48 11.24 -32.71
C ILE A 29 3.22 10.85 -33.98
N PHE A 30 3.32 9.55 -34.24
CA PHE A 30 4.03 9.02 -35.40
C PHE A 30 3.11 8.12 -36.23
N PRO A 31 3.21 8.13 -37.57
CA PRO A 31 2.50 7.17 -38.41
C PRO A 31 3.06 5.76 -38.14
N THR A 32 2.15 4.80 -38.04
CA THR A 32 2.39 3.38 -37.83
C THR A 32 1.47 2.57 -38.75
N HIS A 33 0.53 1.81 -38.19
CA HIS A 33 -0.50 1.07 -38.92
C HIS A 33 -1.66 0.71 -37.97
N ALA A 34 -2.77 0.23 -38.52
CA ALA A 34 -4.00 -0.08 -37.76
C ALA A 34 -3.76 -1.10 -36.63
N ASP A 35 -2.96 -2.14 -36.89
CA ASP A 35 -2.68 -3.20 -35.90
C ASP A 35 -1.62 -2.82 -34.84
N ALA A 36 -1.02 -1.63 -34.94
CA ALA A 36 -0.05 -1.16 -33.95
C ALA A 36 -0.77 -0.62 -32.70
N PRO A 37 -0.11 -0.62 -31.52
CA PRO A 37 -0.64 0.09 -30.35
C PRO A 37 -0.91 1.56 -30.67
N ARG A 38 -2.10 2.04 -30.28
CA ARG A 38 -2.47 3.46 -30.41
C ARG A 38 -1.66 4.36 -29.48
N VAL A 39 -1.18 3.82 -28.36
CA VAL A 39 -0.38 4.57 -27.36
C VAL A 39 0.80 3.72 -26.90
N LEU A 40 1.98 4.32 -26.89
CA LEU A 40 3.19 3.77 -26.27
C LEU A 40 3.59 4.65 -25.09
N ILE A 41 3.83 4.04 -23.93
CA ILE A 41 4.09 4.74 -22.68
C ILE A 41 5.41 4.26 -22.08
N ALA A 42 6.30 5.20 -21.77
CA ALA A 42 7.52 4.96 -21.01
C ALA A 42 7.60 5.94 -19.84
N ASN A 43 7.38 5.46 -18.61
CA ASN A 43 7.33 6.30 -17.41
C ASN A 43 8.52 6.01 -16.49
N ALA A 44 9.07 7.05 -15.85
CA ALA A 44 10.06 6.98 -14.78
C ALA A 44 11.36 6.20 -15.09
N LEU A 45 11.67 5.95 -16.37
CA LEU A 45 12.90 5.25 -16.75
C LEU A 45 14.11 6.18 -16.57
N LEU A 46 15.08 5.71 -15.78
CA LEU A 46 16.37 6.34 -15.57
C LEU A 46 17.48 5.34 -15.90
N VAL A 47 18.61 5.83 -16.41
CA VAL A 47 19.78 4.98 -16.64
C VAL A 47 20.26 4.45 -15.27
N PRO A 48 20.65 3.17 -15.13
CA PRO A 48 20.76 2.52 -13.81
C PRO A 48 21.63 3.24 -12.78
N GLN A 49 22.75 3.84 -13.19
CA GLN A 49 23.63 4.61 -12.29
C GLN A 49 22.95 5.83 -11.65
N TRP A 50 21.88 6.35 -12.27
CA TRP A 50 21.13 7.53 -11.83
C TRP A 50 19.73 7.18 -11.33
N ALA A 51 19.37 5.89 -11.27
CA ALA A 51 18.07 5.42 -10.80
C ALA A 51 18.00 5.44 -9.26
N THR A 52 18.09 6.65 -8.69
CA THR A 52 18.07 6.92 -7.24
C THR A 52 16.95 7.90 -6.90
N ASP A 53 16.39 7.81 -5.69
CA ASP A 53 15.37 8.74 -5.19
C ASP A 53 15.77 10.20 -5.38
N GLU A 54 17.01 10.56 -5.02
CA GLU A 54 17.50 11.93 -5.05
C GLU A 54 17.43 12.53 -6.46
N ILE A 55 17.87 11.75 -7.47
CA ILE A 55 17.81 12.15 -8.87
C ILE A 55 16.37 12.18 -9.38
N PHE A 56 15.55 11.20 -9.01
CA PHE A 56 14.15 11.17 -9.41
C PHE A 56 13.40 12.43 -8.95
N TRP A 57 13.56 12.82 -7.68
CA TRP A 57 12.90 13.98 -7.11
C TRP A 57 13.48 15.32 -7.59
N ASP A 58 14.77 15.42 -7.92
CA ASP A 58 15.31 16.59 -8.66
C ASP A 58 14.62 16.76 -10.02
N LEU A 59 14.49 15.66 -10.78
CA LEU A 59 13.83 15.68 -12.09
C LEU A 59 12.33 16.00 -11.98
N GLU A 60 11.66 15.48 -10.94
CA GLU A 60 10.23 15.75 -10.69
C GLU A 60 10.01 17.22 -10.35
N ALA A 61 10.85 17.79 -9.45
CA ALA A 61 10.78 19.20 -9.08
C ALA A 61 11.02 20.14 -10.27
N ARG A 62 11.79 19.68 -11.27
CA ARG A 62 12.03 20.39 -12.54
C ARG A 62 10.97 20.12 -13.60
N GLY A 63 9.96 19.30 -13.31
CA GLY A 63 8.88 18.93 -14.23
C GLY A 63 9.32 18.06 -15.41
N LEU A 64 10.36 17.25 -15.22
CA LEU A 64 11.01 16.40 -16.24
C LEU A 64 10.66 14.91 -16.13
N THR A 65 10.04 14.49 -15.03
CA THR A 65 9.59 13.10 -14.84
C THR A 65 8.28 13.05 -14.07
N MET A 66 7.72 11.85 -13.95
CA MET A 66 6.49 11.52 -13.24
C MET A 66 6.60 10.09 -12.73
N TYR A 67 6.15 9.83 -11.49
CA TYR A 67 6.08 8.47 -10.96
C TYR A 67 4.88 7.75 -11.58
N GLY A 68 5.15 6.75 -12.41
CA GLY A 68 4.10 6.00 -13.11
C GLY A 68 3.45 4.91 -12.26
N GLN A 69 4.10 4.49 -11.17
CA GLN A 69 3.81 3.23 -10.49
C GLN A 69 3.69 2.09 -11.55
N MET A 70 2.78 1.15 -11.37
CA MET A 70 2.48 0.11 -12.37
C MET A 70 1.29 0.55 -13.23
N THR A 71 0.11 0.68 -12.62
CA THR A 71 -1.15 0.85 -13.37
C THR A 71 -1.66 2.30 -13.42
N ALA A 72 -1.08 3.20 -12.64
CA ALA A 72 -1.48 4.61 -12.60
C ALA A 72 -1.09 5.33 -13.89
N GLY A 73 0.20 5.27 -14.24
CA GLY A 73 0.73 5.89 -15.45
C GLY A 73 0.39 5.15 -16.75
N SER A 74 -0.20 3.95 -16.67
CA SER A 74 -0.62 3.13 -17.82
C SER A 74 -2.15 3.03 -17.98
N TRP A 75 -2.90 3.76 -17.16
CA TRP A 75 -4.36 3.96 -17.30
C TRP A 75 -5.20 2.69 -17.22
N ILE A 76 -4.83 1.78 -16.32
CA ILE A 76 -5.58 0.53 -16.09
C ILE A 76 -5.81 0.23 -14.60
N TYR A 77 -5.71 1.26 -13.76
CA TYR A 77 -6.07 1.16 -12.34
C TYR A 77 -7.59 1.07 -12.18
N ILE A 78 -8.07 0.03 -11.49
CA ILE A 78 -9.50 -0.26 -11.29
C ILE A 78 -9.92 -0.15 -9.81
N GLY A 79 -9.23 0.69 -9.04
CA GLY A 79 -9.46 0.77 -7.60
C GLY A 79 -8.78 -0.36 -6.83
N THR A 80 -9.13 -0.48 -5.56
CA THR A 80 -8.65 -1.53 -4.63
C THR A 80 -8.81 -2.95 -5.20
N GLN A 81 -9.81 -3.17 -6.07
CA GLN A 81 -10.08 -4.48 -6.67
C GLN A 81 -8.90 -5.01 -7.48
N GLY A 82 -8.07 -4.14 -8.07
CA GLY A 82 -6.96 -4.54 -8.93
C GLY A 82 -5.93 -5.47 -8.26
N ILE A 83 -5.79 -5.40 -6.93
CA ILE A 83 -4.90 -6.27 -6.16
C ILE A 83 -5.64 -7.30 -5.29
N LEU A 84 -6.96 -7.18 -5.16
CA LEU A 84 -7.74 -8.01 -4.22
C LEU A 84 -7.51 -9.50 -4.41
N GLN A 85 -7.56 -9.98 -5.65
CA GLN A 85 -7.30 -11.39 -5.93
C GLN A 85 -5.86 -11.79 -5.60
N GLY A 86 -4.86 -10.95 -5.93
CA GLY A 86 -3.46 -11.23 -5.58
C GLY A 86 -3.25 -11.36 -4.07
N THR A 87 -3.89 -10.49 -3.28
CA THR A 87 -3.85 -10.57 -1.81
C THR A 87 -4.59 -11.79 -1.27
N PHE A 88 -5.75 -12.11 -1.84
CA PHE A 88 -6.47 -13.33 -1.51
C PHE A 88 -5.62 -14.58 -1.78
N GLU A 89 -5.02 -14.70 -2.97
CA GLU A 89 -4.20 -15.86 -3.34
C GLU A 89 -2.91 -15.96 -2.51
N THR A 90 -2.31 -14.83 -2.14
CA THR A 90 -1.15 -14.81 -1.23
C THR A 90 -1.54 -15.42 0.12
N LEU A 91 -2.65 -14.98 0.70
CA LEU A 91 -3.12 -15.48 1.99
C LEU A 91 -3.64 -16.93 1.89
N ALA A 92 -4.26 -17.31 0.78
CA ALA A 92 -4.72 -18.68 0.53
C ALA A 92 -3.53 -19.65 0.39
N SER A 93 -2.48 -19.23 -0.33
CA SER A 93 -1.24 -19.99 -0.45
C SER A 93 -0.55 -20.15 0.90
N LEU A 94 -0.47 -19.07 1.68
CA LEU A 94 0.05 -19.12 3.05
C LEU A 94 -0.76 -20.10 3.91
N ALA A 95 -2.09 -20.09 3.82
CA ALA A 95 -2.94 -21.04 4.54
C ALA A 95 -2.59 -22.51 4.20
N GLY A 96 -2.36 -22.80 2.92
CA GLY A 96 -1.96 -24.13 2.47
C GLY A 96 -0.56 -24.53 2.95
N ILE A 97 0.42 -23.64 2.83
CA ILE A 97 1.84 -23.94 3.10
C ILE A 97 2.12 -23.99 4.61
N GLU A 98 1.68 -22.98 5.35
CA GLU A 98 2.06 -22.77 6.74
C GLU A 98 1.09 -23.42 7.72
N PHE A 99 -0.20 -23.52 7.35
CA PHE A 99 -1.25 -24.05 8.21
C PHE A 99 -1.85 -25.38 7.75
N THR A 100 -1.45 -25.89 6.57
CA THR A 100 -2.06 -27.09 5.95
C THR A 100 -3.58 -26.98 5.91
N ALA A 101 -4.10 -25.78 5.62
CA ALA A 101 -5.51 -25.44 5.68
C ALA A 101 -5.99 -24.86 4.34
N SER A 102 -7.29 -25.01 4.05
CA SER A 102 -7.93 -24.40 2.88
C SER A 102 -8.48 -23.00 3.15
N ASP A 103 -8.45 -22.55 4.41
CA ASP A 103 -8.96 -21.26 4.86
C ASP A 103 -8.22 -20.79 6.13
N LEU A 104 -8.60 -19.62 6.64
CA LEU A 104 -7.97 -18.94 7.78
C LEU A 104 -8.94 -18.79 8.98
N ARG A 105 -9.99 -19.62 9.08
CA ARG A 105 -10.94 -19.54 10.20
C ARG A 105 -10.26 -19.80 11.54
N GLY A 106 -10.56 -18.94 12.51
CA GLY A 106 -9.93 -18.99 13.84
C GLY A 106 -8.47 -18.53 13.85
N ARG A 107 -8.02 -17.87 12.78
CA ARG A 107 -6.69 -17.23 12.68
C ARG A 107 -6.86 -15.75 12.43
N TRP A 108 -5.85 -14.98 12.85
CA TRP A 108 -5.86 -13.54 12.60
C TRP A 108 -4.53 -13.00 12.09
N MET A 109 -4.65 -11.93 11.30
CA MET A 109 -3.55 -11.22 10.67
C MET A 109 -3.44 -9.82 11.25
N LEU A 110 -2.21 -9.43 11.60
CA LEU A 110 -1.84 -8.02 11.82
C LEU A 110 -1.23 -7.48 10.52
N SER A 111 -1.75 -6.38 10.00
CA SER A 111 -1.12 -5.64 8.91
C SER A 111 -1.27 -4.12 9.09
N SER A 112 -0.71 -3.35 8.16
CA SER A 112 -0.82 -1.89 8.09
C SER A 112 -0.94 -1.39 6.66
N GLY A 113 -1.41 -0.14 6.54
CA GLY A 113 -1.67 0.52 5.27
C GLY A 113 -3.04 0.13 4.69
N LEU A 114 -3.99 1.06 4.78
CA LEU A 114 -5.32 1.03 4.17
C LEU A 114 -5.42 2.00 2.98
N GLY A 115 -4.28 2.21 2.30
CA GLY A 115 -4.22 2.95 1.04
C GLY A 115 -4.99 2.25 -0.09
N GLU A 116 -4.79 2.74 -1.31
CA GLU A 116 -5.49 2.22 -2.50
C GLU A 116 -5.30 0.72 -2.73
N MET A 117 -4.07 0.22 -2.58
CA MET A 117 -3.76 -1.21 -2.68
C MET A 117 -3.89 -1.91 -1.32
N GLY A 118 -3.32 -1.28 -0.28
CA GLY A 118 -3.42 -1.64 1.15
C GLY A 118 -4.81 -2.03 1.63
N GLY A 119 -5.83 -1.31 1.15
CA GLY A 119 -7.21 -1.53 1.52
C GLY A 119 -7.80 -2.86 1.08
N ALA A 120 -7.12 -3.66 0.24
CA ALA A 120 -7.58 -4.99 -0.14
C ALA A 120 -7.36 -6.04 0.96
N GLN A 121 -6.38 -5.81 1.85
CA GLN A 121 -5.96 -6.77 2.87
C GLN A 121 -7.09 -7.26 3.79
N PRO A 122 -7.97 -6.39 4.33
CA PRO A 122 -9.00 -6.85 5.25
C PRO A 122 -10.07 -7.69 4.54
N LEU A 123 -10.48 -7.33 3.32
CA LEU A 123 -11.43 -8.11 2.54
C LEU A 123 -10.84 -9.46 2.11
N ALA A 124 -9.59 -9.49 1.66
CA ALA A 124 -8.90 -10.74 1.29
C ALA A 124 -8.84 -11.72 2.47
N MET A 125 -8.51 -11.24 3.68
CA MET A 125 -8.47 -12.07 4.89
C MET A 125 -9.86 -12.62 5.26
N THR A 126 -10.89 -11.79 5.19
CA THR A 126 -12.27 -12.20 5.54
C THR A 126 -12.91 -13.12 4.50
N MET A 127 -12.55 -13.00 3.21
CA MET A 127 -12.93 -13.98 2.17
C MET A 127 -12.39 -15.39 2.46
N LEU A 128 -11.27 -15.50 3.18
CA LEU A 128 -10.72 -16.75 3.68
C LEU A 128 -11.24 -17.13 5.07
N GLY A 129 -12.31 -16.48 5.56
CA GLY A 129 -12.90 -16.77 6.86
C GLY A 129 -12.07 -16.31 8.06
N GLY A 130 -10.97 -15.59 7.83
CA GLY A 130 -10.06 -15.14 8.87
C GLY A 130 -10.40 -13.77 9.45
N VAL A 131 -9.60 -13.36 10.43
CA VAL A 131 -9.73 -12.06 11.12
C VAL A 131 -8.56 -11.15 10.74
N ALA A 132 -8.83 -9.89 10.40
CA ALA A 132 -7.81 -8.90 10.09
C ALA A 132 -7.85 -7.75 11.10
N LEU A 133 -6.70 -7.38 11.65
CA LEU A 133 -6.47 -6.08 12.28
C LEU A 133 -5.51 -5.30 11.38
N VAL A 134 -5.99 -4.22 10.77
CA VAL A 134 -5.18 -3.39 9.87
C VAL A 134 -5.06 -1.97 10.42
N VAL A 135 -3.82 -1.55 10.63
CA VAL A 135 -3.48 -0.24 11.19
C VAL A 135 -3.28 0.78 10.08
N ASP A 136 -3.89 1.96 10.21
CA ASP A 136 -3.59 3.10 9.33
C ASP A 136 -3.67 4.40 10.13
N VAL A 137 -2.78 5.35 9.83
CA VAL A 137 -2.68 6.62 10.56
C VAL A 137 -3.60 7.71 9.98
N ASP A 138 -4.11 7.53 8.76
CA ASP A 138 -5.00 8.47 8.11
C ASP A 138 -6.48 8.05 8.27
N PRO A 139 -7.30 8.77 9.05
CA PRO A 139 -8.72 8.46 9.21
C PRO A 139 -9.49 8.46 7.87
N ARG A 140 -9.00 9.15 6.84
CA ARG A 140 -9.61 9.13 5.51
C ARG A 140 -9.48 7.75 4.85
N ALA A 141 -8.36 7.05 5.07
CA ALA A 141 -8.14 5.71 4.54
C ALA A 141 -9.11 4.70 5.16
N LEU A 142 -9.27 4.75 6.49
CA LEU A 142 -10.24 3.90 7.21
C LEU A 142 -11.68 4.15 6.72
N ARG A 143 -12.12 5.42 6.73
CA ARG A 143 -13.48 5.79 6.28
C ARG A 143 -13.78 5.29 4.88
N ARG A 144 -12.86 5.49 3.94
CA ARG A 144 -13.03 5.06 2.55
C ARG A 144 -13.18 3.53 2.42
N ARG A 145 -12.46 2.75 3.25
CA ARG A 145 -12.56 1.28 3.21
C ARG A 145 -13.86 0.79 3.84
N LEU A 146 -14.36 1.46 4.88
CA LEU A 146 -15.69 1.21 5.44
C LEU A 146 -16.78 1.51 4.41
N GLU A 147 -16.74 2.69 3.78
CA GLU A 147 -17.72 3.13 2.77
C GLU A 147 -17.81 2.17 1.58
N HIS A 148 -16.68 1.61 1.16
CA HIS A 148 -16.63 0.69 0.01
C HIS A 148 -16.76 -0.80 0.39
N GLY A 149 -16.98 -1.12 1.67
CA GLY A 149 -17.14 -2.51 2.14
C GLY A 149 -15.87 -3.37 2.10
N TYR A 150 -14.69 -2.74 2.06
CA TYR A 150 -13.39 -3.42 2.16
C TYR A 150 -12.92 -3.61 3.60
N LEU A 151 -13.54 -2.88 4.53
CA LEU A 151 -13.35 -2.98 5.98
C LEU A 151 -14.73 -3.02 6.65
N GLN A 152 -14.90 -3.83 7.70
CA GLN A 152 -16.19 -3.99 8.37
C GLN A 152 -16.38 -3.06 9.57
N GLU A 153 -15.34 -2.85 10.37
CA GLU A 153 -15.41 -1.98 11.54
C GLU A 153 -14.12 -1.22 11.81
N GLN A 154 -14.23 -0.12 12.53
CA GLN A 154 -13.11 0.63 13.07
C GLN A 154 -13.17 0.58 14.60
N ALA A 155 -12.08 0.15 15.22
CA ALA A 155 -11.94 0.16 16.67
C ALA A 155 -11.53 1.56 17.15
N PRO A 156 -12.04 2.02 18.32
CA PRO A 156 -11.70 3.33 18.86
C PRO A 156 -10.29 3.37 19.48
N ASP A 157 -9.76 2.21 19.89
CA ASP A 157 -8.45 2.06 20.51
C ASP A 157 -7.94 0.62 20.37
N LEU A 158 -6.67 0.40 20.72
CA LEU A 158 -6.02 -0.89 20.62
C LEU A 158 -6.64 -1.95 21.55
N GLU A 159 -7.14 -1.58 22.74
CA GLU A 159 -7.77 -2.54 23.65
C GLU A 159 -9.04 -3.12 23.05
N ARG A 160 -9.89 -2.25 22.50
CA ARG A 160 -11.13 -2.63 21.81
C ARG A 160 -10.84 -3.40 20.53
N ALA A 161 -9.82 -3.01 19.77
CA ALA A 161 -9.36 -3.76 18.60
C ALA A 161 -9.00 -5.20 18.96
N LEU A 162 -8.13 -5.39 19.97
CA LEU A 162 -7.69 -6.72 20.40
C LEU A 162 -8.80 -7.54 21.04
N ALA A 163 -9.75 -6.90 21.73
CA ALA A 163 -10.95 -7.57 22.24
C ALA A 163 -11.83 -8.11 21.10
N SER A 164 -12.06 -7.30 20.05
CA SER A 164 -12.82 -7.72 18.87
C SER A 164 -12.10 -8.85 18.10
N VAL A 165 -10.77 -8.77 17.97
CA VAL A 165 -9.97 -9.85 17.38
C VAL A 165 -10.17 -11.16 18.15
N ARG A 166 -10.04 -11.14 19.49
CA ARG A 166 -10.21 -12.35 20.32
C ARG A 166 -11.59 -12.97 20.16
N GLU A 167 -12.64 -12.15 20.25
CA GLU A 167 -14.03 -12.60 20.08
C GLU A 167 -14.25 -13.24 18.70
N ALA A 168 -13.75 -12.61 17.63
CA ALA A 168 -13.90 -13.11 16.26
C ALA A 168 -13.12 -14.41 16.04
N VAL A 169 -11.91 -14.52 16.60
CA VAL A 169 -11.09 -15.74 16.55
C VAL A 169 -11.76 -16.89 17.30
N GLU A 170 -12.22 -16.66 18.54
CA GLU A 170 -12.88 -17.68 19.38
C GLU A 170 -14.18 -18.17 18.76
N SER A 171 -14.98 -17.26 18.18
CA SER A 171 -16.22 -17.58 17.48
C SER A 171 -16.02 -18.08 16.05
N ARG A 172 -14.77 -18.10 15.54
CA ARG A 172 -14.40 -18.44 14.16
C ARG A 172 -15.20 -17.67 13.10
N SER A 173 -15.53 -16.42 13.42
CA SER A 173 -16.30 -15.54 12.54
C SER A 173 -15.37 -14.56 11.84
N PRO A 174 -15.41 -14.45 10.50
CA PRO A 174 -14.55 -13.51 9.79
C PRO A 174 -14.86 -12.08 10.21
N ARG A 175 -13.81 -11.31 10.53
CA ARG A 175 -13.95 -9.92 10.95
C ARG A 175 -12.75 -9.09 10.50
N SER A 176 -12.99 -7.90 9.97
CA SER A 176 -11.95 -6.95 9.57
C SER A 176 -12.07 -5.66 10.35
N ILE A 177 -11.00 -5.33 11.07
CA ILE A 177 -10.95 -4.29 12.10
C ILE A 177 -9.86 -3.29 11.69
N GLY A 178 -10.25 -2.03 11.52
CA GLY A 178 -9.34 -0.93 11.28
C GLY A 178 -8.98 -0.27 12.61
N LEU A 179 -7.71 0.13 12.75
CA LEU A 179 -7.25 0.92 13.89
C LEU A 179 -6.57 2.19 13.40
N GLU A 180 -7.09 3.35 13.82
CA GLU A 180 -6.46 4.64 13.57
C GLU A 180 -5.27 4.83 14.49
N ALA A 181 -4.07 4.47 14.02
CA ALA A 181 -2.83 4.54 14.79
C ALA A 181 -1.61 4.47 13.87
N ASN A 182 -0.41 4.70 14.43
CA ASN A 182 0.84 4.48 13.71
C ASN A 182 1.28 3.00 13.84
N ALA A 183 1.58 2.34 12.72
CA ALA A 183 2.02 0.95 12.70
C ALA A 183 3.30 0.73 13.52
N ALA A 184 4.27 1.65 13.42
CA ALA A 184 5.50 1.63 14.21
C ALA A 184 5.31 1.90 15.71
N GLU A 185 4.10 2.24 16.16
CA GLU A 185 3.73 2.28 17.59
C GLU A 185 2.97 1.00 18.00
N VAL A 186 2.03 0.55 17.15
CA VAL A 186 1.18 -0.61 17.45
C VAL A 186 1.96 -1.93 17.44
N TYR A 187 2.83 -2.15 16.46
CA TYR A 187 3.55 -3.42 16.31
C TYR A 187 4.47 -3.69 17.51
N PRO A 188 5.34 -2.74 17.93
CA PRO A 188 6.13 -2.91 19.15
C PRO A 188 5.27 -3.08 20.40
N GLU A 189 4.11 -2.42 20.47
CA GLU A 189 3.21 -2.53 21.60
C GLU A 189 2.61 -3.95 21.73
N LEU A 190 2.26 -4.60 20.61
CA LEU A 190 1.86 -6.01 20.60
C LEU A 190 2.97 -6.94 21.10
N VAL A 191 4.22 -6.68 20.67
CA VAL A 191 5.39 -7.42 21.17
C VAL A 191 5.53 -7.26 22.68
N ARG A 192 5.44 -6.02 23.20
CA ARG A 192 5.54 -5.71 24.63
C ARG A 192 4.44 -6.40 25.45
N ARG A 193 3.23 -6.48 24.91
CA ARG A 193 2.06 -7.11 25.57
C ARG A 193 2.07 -8.63 25.50
N GLY A 194 3.01 -9.24 24.77
CA GLY A 194 2.99 -10.68 24.57
C GLY A 194 1.82 -11.14 23.69
N VAL A 195 1.28 -10.30 22.82
CA VAL A 195 0.26 -10.69 21.84
C VAL A 195 0.97 -11.08 20.54
N THR A 196 0.66 -12.26 19.99
CA THR A 196 1.24 -12.74 18.71
C THR A 196 0.11 -13.02 17.73
N PRO A 197 0.12 -12.45 16.52
CA PRO A 197 -0.80 -12.85 15.46
C PRO A 197 -0.38 -14.17 14.80
N ASP A 198 -1.30 -14.84 14.11
CA ASP A 198 -0.95 -15.98 13.28
C ASP A 198 -0.14 -15.54 12.06
N ILE A 199 -0.49 -14.38 11.48
CA ILE A 199 0.13 -13.79 10.29
C ILE A 199 0.51 -12.34 10.57
N VAL A 200 1.68 -11.90 10.13
CA VAL A 200 2.09 -10.50 10.19
C VAL A 200 2.68 -10.04 8.86
N SER A 201 2.24 -8.86 8.39
CA SER A 201 2.71 -8.25 7.16
C SER A 201 2.66 -6.71 7.29
N ASP A 202 3.03 -6.00 6.24
CA ASP A 202 2.82 -4.56 6.08
C ASP A 202 2.51 -4.22 4.62
N GLN A 203 1.70 -3.18 4.39
CA GLN A 203 1.48 -2.57 3.07
C GLN A 203 1.38 -1.04 3.15
N THR A 204 2.05 -0.41 4.12
CA THR A 204 2.34 1.03 4.06
C THR A 204 3.16 1.36 2.81
N ALA A 205 3.25 2.62 2.41
CA ALA A 205 3.98 3.01 1.20
C ALA A 205 5.48 3.26 1.48
N CYS A 206 6.17 2.25 2.06
CA CYS A 206 7.60 2.30 2.37
C CYS A 206 8.50 2.61 1.16
N HIS A 207 8.05 2.25 -0.05
CA HIS A 207 8.76 2.53 -1.31
C HIS A 207 8.95 4.02 -1.60
N ASP A 208 8.22 4.91 -0.93
CA ASP A 208 8.41 6.36 -1.05
C ASP A 208 8.59 7.00 0.33
N LEU A 209 9.86 7.11 0.74
CA LEU A 209 10.24 7.68 2.03
C LEU A 209 9.90 9.16 2.18
N ASN A 210 9.54 9.86 1.09
CA ASN A 210 9.21 11.29 1.14
C ASN A 210 7.74 11.52 1.48
N VAL A 211 6.84 10.60 1.13
CA VAL A 211 5.39 10.81 1.37
C VAL A 211 4.63 9.61 1.89
N GLY A 212 5.13 8.39 1.68
CA GLY A 212 4.37 7.16 1.82
C GLY A 212 4.30 6.59 3.25
N TYR A 213 5.14 7.08 4.16
CA TYR A 213 5.16 6.64 5.56
C TYR A 213 5.14 7.84 6.51
N ILE A 214 4.37 7.74 7.60
CA ILE A 214 4.24 8.79 8.62
C ILE A 214 5.09 8.41 9.84
N PRO A 215 6.05 9.26 10.27
CA PRO A 215 6.93 8.91 11.38
C PRO A 215 6.18 8.84 12.72
N ILE A 216 6.70 8.05 13.66
CA ILE A 216 6.21 7.92 15.04
C ILE A 216 6.01 9.30 15.67
N GLY A 217 4.92 9.47 16.43
CA GLY A 217 4.58 10.73 17.10
C GLY A 217 4.10 11.86 16.18
N CYS A 218 3.89 11.58 14.88
CA CYS A 218 3.29 12.53 13.95
C CYS A 218 1.87 12.12 13.55
N THR A 219 1.01 13.13 13.41
CA THR A 219 -0.23 13.01 12.64
C THR A 219 0.08 13.24 11.17
N VAL A 220 -0.87 12.92 10.28
CA VAL A 220 -0.71 13.21 8.83
C VAL A 220 -0.41 14.69 8.57
N GLU A 221 -1.04 15.60 9.31
CA GLU A 221 -0.83 17.05 9.13
C GLU A 221 0.50 17.53 9.70
N SER A 222 0.91 17.04 10.87
CA SER A 222 2.22 17.42 11.43
C SER A 222 3.37 16.83 10.62
N ALA A 223 3.21 15.63 10.07
CA ALA A 223 4.12 15.02 9.11
C ALA A 223 4.24 15.84 7.82
N ARG A 224 3.13 16.32 7.27
CA ARG A 224 3.13 17.22 6.10
C ARG A 224 3.88 18.53 6.39
N THR A 225 3.68 19.09 7.58
CA THR A 225 4.38 20.31 8.01
C THR A 225 5.87 20.06 8.17
N LEU A 226 6.25 18.96 8.83
CA LEU A 226 7.65 18.55 8.99
C LEU A 226 8.33 18.35 7.65
N ARG A 227 7.70 17.62 6.72
CA ARG A 227 8.22 17.39 5.37
C ARG A 227 8.51 18.69 4.62
N SER A 228 7.61 19.67 4.72
CA SER A 228 7.77 20.96 4.04
C SER A 228 8.89 21.81 4.67
N ARG A 229 9.03 21.73 6.00
CA ARG A 229 9.99 22.53 6.78
C ARG A 229 11.40 21.95 6.72
N ASP A 230 11.54 20.66 6.94
CA ASP A 230 12.80 19.93 6.99
C ASP A 230 12.62 18.51 6.39
N PRO A 231 12.74 18.37 5.06
CA PRO A 231 12.63 17.08 4.37
C PRO A 231 13.66 16.05 4.85
N ARG A 232 14.84 16.51 5.31
CA ARG A 232 15.91 15.62 5.76
C ARG A 232 15.57 15.02 7.12
N GLU A 233 15.13 15.84 8.07
CA GLU A 233 14.63 15.39 9.37
C GLU A 233 13.44 14.43 9.18
N TYR A 234 12.52 14.76 8.26
CA TYR A 234 11.39 13.90 7.92
C TYR A 234 11.85 12.50 7.48
N ARG A 235 12.72 12.41 6.48
CA ARG A 235 13.20 11.12 5.94
C ARG A 235 13.94 10.31 6.99
N GLN A 236 14.75 10.96 7.83
CA GLN A 236 15.43 10.28 8.94
C GLN A 236 14.43 9.65 9.91
N ARG A 237 13.43 10.41 10.36
CA ARG A 237 12.41 9.91 11.29
C ARG A 237 11.54 8.81 10.68
N VAL A 238 11.25 8.89 9.39
CA VAL A 238 10.56 7.82 8.66
C VAL A 238 11.38 6.53 8.69
N LEU A 239 12.66 6.59 8.34
CA LEU A 239 13.54 5.41 8.36
C LEU A 239 13.66 4.80 9.77
N GLU A 240 13.77 5.62 10.80
CA GLU A 240 13.81 5.16 12.20
C GLU A 240 12.49 4.47 12.61
N SER A 241 11.35 4.97 12.11
CA SER A 241 10.02 4.38 12.35
C SER A 241 9.86 3.04 11.65
N ILE A 242 10.20 2.97 10.36
CA ILE A 242 10.20 1.72 9.57
C ILE A 242 11.10 0.68 10.23
N ALA A 243 12.33 1.06 10.63
CA ALA A 243 13.24 0.15 11.32
C ALA A 243 12.67 -0.36 12.65
N THR A 244 11.89 0.46 13.36
CA THR A 244 11.20 0.06 14.60
C THR A 244 10.10 -0.96 14.32
N GLU A 245 9.28 -0.72 13.29
CA GLU A 245 8.25 -1.65 12.84
C GLU A 245 8.85 -2.98 12.37
N CYS A 246 9.88 -2.97 11.52
CA CYS A 246 10.54 -4.20 11.04
C CYS A 246 11.11 -5.03 12.21
N ARG A 247 11.72 -4.39 13.21
CA ARG A 247 12.19 -5.12 14.42
C ARG A 247 11.04 -5.77 15.18
N ALA A 248 9.87 -5.13 15.24
CA ALA A 248 8.69 -5.71 15.85
C ALA A 248 8.15 -6.88 15.03
N ILE A 249 8.09 -6.78 13.69
CA ILE A 249 7.72 -7.90 12.80
C ILE A 249 8.64 -9.10 13.02
N LEU A 250 9.96 -8.89 13.06
CA LEU A 250 10.95 -9.95 13.33
C LEU A 250 10.76 -10.57 14.72
N SER A 251 10.38 -9.77 15.71
CA SER A 251 10.09 -10.25 17.07
C SER A 251 8.78 -11.04 17.15
N LEU A 252 7.76 -10.66 16.38
CA LEU A 252 6.52 -11.44 16.26
C LEU A 252 6.78 -12.77 15.53
N LYS A 253 7.62 -12.75 14.49
CA LYS A 253 8.07 -13.95 13.78
C LYS A 253 8.79 -14.93 14.70
N SER A 254 9.73 -14.46 15.51
CA SER A 254 10.46 -15.33 16.45
C SER A 254 9.55 -15.93 17.54
N ARG A 255 8.36 -15.34 17.75
CA ARG A 255 7.31 -15.82 18.65
C ARG A 255 6.27 -16.71 17.98
N GLY A 256 6.45 -17.03 16.69
CA GLY A 256 5.63 -17.98 15.94
C GLY A 256 4.67 -17.37 14.91
N ALA A 257 4.66 -16.05 14.72
CA ALA A 257 3.87 -15.46 13.62
C ALA A 257 4.50 -15.79 12.25
N HIS A 258 3.68 -16.11 11.25
CA HIS A 258 4.15 -16.23 9.87
C HIS A 258 4.26 -14.83 9.27
N ALA A 259 5.50 -14.40 9.05
CA ALA A 259 5.82 -13.05 8.56
C ALA A 259 6.26 -13.08 7.10
N PHE A 260 5.72 -12.18 6.29
CA PHE A 260 6.16 -11.95 4.92
C PHE A 260 6.18 -10.46 4.58
N ASP A 261 7.03 -10.09 3.62
CA ASP A 261 7.02 -8.78 2.98
C ASP A 261 5.95 -8.77 1.88
N TYR A 262 5.19 -7.68 1.77
CA TYR A 262 4.13 -7.54 0.77
C TYR A 262 4.41 -6.47 -0.29
N GLY A 263 5.67 -6.42 -0.72
CA GLY A 263 6.09 -5.73 -1.94
C GLY A 263 6.13 -4.22 -1.82
N ASN A 264 6.50 -3.69 -0.66
CA ASN A 264 6.61 -2.26 -0.41
C ASN A 264 8.05 -1.75 -0.15
N SER A 265 9.07 -2.56 -0.46
CA SER A 265 10.54 -2.31 -0.38
C SER A 265 11.18 -2.75 0.94
#